data_AF-A0A1H2YS13-F1
#
_entry.id   AF-A0A1H2YS13-F1
#
_cell.length_a   1.000
_cell.length_b   1.000
_cell.length_c   1.000
_cell.angle_alpha   90.00
_cell.angle_beta   90.00
_cell.angle_gamma   90.00
#
_symmetry.space_group_name_H-M   'P 1'
#
loop_
_entity.id
_entity.type
_entity.pdbx_description
1 polymer ?
#
loop_
_entity_poly.entity_id
_entity_poly.type
_entity_poly.pdbx_seq_one_letter_code
_entity_poly.pdbx_strand_id
1 'polypeptide(L)'
;MQSWLNTMANKTGLPVLLQTRRLIELLKAVDVNLDAGEMVLKLEKDSAPKRIEYSKLERLELARESVRKLLRTVEVKVIKLHVRGMENTVVIASDKVGDYDYVEQYLKKIAEKYEITVEQ
;
A
#
# COMPACT_ATOMS: atom_id res chain seq x y z
N MET A 1 -1.42 -4.79 -50.49
CA MET A 1 -0.02 -5.24 -50.33
C MET A 1 0.83 -4.02 -50.05
N GLN A 2 1.81 -4.20 -49.16
CA GLN A 2 2.60 -3.23 -48.40
C GLN A 2 3.46 -2.27 -49.23
N SER A 3 4.00 -1.27 -48.50
CA SER A 3 5.09 -0.35 -48.86
C SER A 3 4.60 0.81 -49.74
N TRP A 4 4.54 2.05 -49.27
CA TRP A 4 5.72 2.94 -49.19
C TRP A 4 5.54 4.16 -48.26
N LEU A 5 4.62 4.15 -47.28
CA LEU A 5 4.46 5.28 -46.35
C LEU A 5 5.45 5.25 -45.18
N ASN A 6 6.72 4.97 -45.43
CA ASN A 6 7.76 5.05 -44.41
C ASN A 6 9.08 5.56 -45.01
N THR A 7 9.07 6.80 -45.48
CA THR A 7 10.32 7.56 -45.66
C THR A 7 10.10 9.03 -45.32
N MET A 8 10.52 9.38 -44.10
CA MET A 8 11.05 10.68 -43.67
C MET A 8 10.12 11.91 -43.71
N ALA A 9 9.69 12.35 -42.53
CA ALA A 9 10.27 13.54 -41.89
C ALA A 9 9.43 13.99 -40.68
N ASN A 10 9.89 13.67 -39.47
CA ASN A 10 10.13 14.75 -38.53
C ASN A 10 11.30 14.37 -37.61
N LYS A 11 12.39 15.13 -37.73
CA LYS A 11 13.65 15.01 -37.00
C LYS A 11 13.53 15.58 -35.58
N THR A 12 12.51 15.17 -34.85
CA THR A 12 12.40 15.37 -33.41
C THR A 12 11.83 14.07 -32.85
N GLY A 13 12.73 13.22 -32.36
CA GLY A 13 12.35 12.00 -31.66
C GLY A 13 11.62 12.35 -30.38
N LEU A 14 10.30 12.52 -30.46
CA LEU A 14 9.43 12.39 -29.32
C LEU A 14 8.97 10.93 -29.31
N PRO A 15 9.41 10.13 -28.33
CA PRO A 15 9.10 8.73 -28.30
C PRO A 15 7.59 8.53 -28.08
N VAL A 16 7.08 7.55 -28.82
CA VAL A 16 5.80 6.88 -28.60
C VAL A 16 5.64 6.57 -27.10
N LEU A 17 4.64 7.19 -26.49
CA LEU A 17 3.97 6.75 -25.26
C LEU A 17 4.91 6.49 -24.07
N LEU A 18 5.33 7.55 -23.38
CA LEU A 18 5.50 7.50 -21.93
C LEU A 18 4.11 7.26 -21.30
N GLN A 19 3.63 6.03 -21.39
CA GLN A 19 2.61 5.54 -20.49
C GLN A 19 3.32 5.41 -19.14
N THR A 20 3.30 6.50 -18.37
CA THR A 20 3.86 6.55 -17.03
C THR A 20 3.25 5.40 -16.25
N ARG A 21 3.98 4.30 -16.10
CA ARG A 21 3.68 3.26 -15.12
C ARG A 21 3.72 3.96 -13.78
N ARG A 22 2.56 4.41 -13.30
CA ARG A 22 2.43 4.92 -11.95
C ARG A 22 2.68 3.72 -11.05
N LEU A 23 3.88 3.65 -10.49
CA LEU A 23 4.24 2.62 -9.53
C LEU A 23 3.33 2.85 -8.33
N ILE A 24 2.42 1.91 -8.04
CA ILE A 24 1.68 1.91 -6.79
C ILE A 24 2.73 1.85 -5.69
N GLU A 25 2.87 2.93 -4.93
CA GLU A 25 3.84 2.98 -3.85
C GLU A 25 3.24 2.32 -2.59
N LEU A 26 4.03 1.45 -1.95
CA LEU A 26 3.67 0.86 -0.68
C LEU A 26 4.16 1.76 0.46
N LEU A 27 3.23 2.32 1.22
CA LEU A 27 3.51 3.19 2.36
C LEU A 27 3.64 2.34 3.62
N LYS A 28 4.87 2.16 4.11
CA LYS A 28 5.13 1.32 5.28
C LYS A 28 4.88 2.08 6.58
N ALA A 29 4.01 1.56 7.43
CA ALA A 29 3.82 2.07 8.78
C ALA A 29 4.91 1.55 9.72
N VAL A 30 5.41 2.43 10.58
CA VAL A 30 6.36 2.11 11.67
C VAL A 30 5.73 2.28 13.05
N ASP A 31 4.56 2.91 13.12
CA ASP A 31 3.77 3.05 14.33
C ASP A 31 2.29 3.18 13.98
N VAL A 32 1.42 2.67 14.85
CA VAL A 32 -0.03 2.64 14.66
C VAL A 32 -0.71 2.97 15.98
N ASN A 33 -1.49 4.04 15.98
CA ASN A 33 -2.40 4.39 17.06
C ASN A 33 -3.85 4.20 16.58
N LEU A 34 -4.68 3.60 17.42
CA LEU A 34 -6.04 3.20 17.09
C LEU A 34 -7.01 4.00 17.98
N ASP A 35 -7.72 4.93 17.37
CA ASP A 35 -8.79 5.69 18.01
C ASP A 35 -10.16 5.12 17.63
N ALA A 36 -11.26 5.67 18.16
CA ALA A 36 -12.62 5.13 17.95
C ALA A 36 -13.17 5.29 16.52
N GLY A 37 -12.67 6.26 15.75
CA GLY A 37 -13.18 6.61 14.41
C GLY A 37 -12.11 6.63 13.30
N GLU A 38 -10.84 6.67 13.68
CA GLU A 38 -9.72 6.71 12.76
C GLU A 38 -8.53 5.94 13.35
N MET A 39 -7.60 5.58 12.48
CA MET A 39 -6.24 5.21 12.86
C MET A 39 -5.27 6.32 12.51
N VAL A 40 -4.25 6.50 13.34
CA VAL A 40 -3.15 7.42 13.12
C VAL A 40 -1.88 6.61 12.92
N LEU A 41 -1.25 6.81 11.77
CA LEU A 41 -0.07 6.07 11.35
C LEU A 41 1.14 6.98 11.31
N LYS A 42 2.27 6.50 11.80
CA LYS A 42 3.58 7.05 11.43
C LYS A 42 4.13 6.24 10.26
N LEU A 43 4.38 6.89 9.13
CA LEU A 43 4.93 6.23 7.95
C LEU A 43 6.46 6.31 7.96
N GLU A 44 7.14 5.31 7.40
CA GLU A 44 8.61 5.22 7.38
C GLU A 44 9.26 6.39 6.63
N LYS A 45 8.61 6.87 5.57
CA LYS A 45 9.13 7.92 4.67
C LYS A 45 8.54 9.31 4.91
N ASP A 46 7.53 9.44 5.77
CA ASP A 46 6.86 10.71 6.03
C ASP A 46 7.19 11.22 7.44
N SER A 47 7.44 12.51 7.56
CA SER A 47 7.69 13.15 8.85
C SER A 47 6.40 13.45 9.63
N ALA A 48 5.27 13.57 8.93
CA ALA A 48 3.97 13.87 9.52
C ALA A 48 3.12 12.59 9.70
N PRO A 49 2.36 12.47 10.80
CA PRO A 49 1.40 11.38 10.97
C PRO A 49 0.32 11.40 9.88
N LYS A 50 -0.05 10.21 9.39
CA LYS A 50 -1.14 10.00 8.44
C LYS A 50 -2.38 9.52 9.19
N ARG A 51 -3.48 10.26 9.08
CA ARG A 51 -4.79 9.85 9.61
C ARG A 51 -5.61 9.14 8.54
N ILE A 52 -6.25 8.03 8.91
CA ILE A 52 -7.15 7.27 8.06
C ILE A 52 -8.42 6.97 8.85
N GLU A 53 -9.52 7.58 8.43
CA GLU A 53 -10.85 7.22 8.95
C GLU A 53 -11.20 5.78 8.56
N TYR A 54 -11.73 5.00 9.49
CA TYR A 54 -12.09 3.60 9.20
C TYR A 54 -13.20 3.48 8.14
N SER A 55 -14.09 4.47 8.06
CA SER A 55 -15.15 4.58 7.04
C SER A 55 -14.63 4.73 5.60
N LYS A 56 -13.32 4.98 5.44
CA LYS A 56 -12.64 5.08 4.15
C LYS A 56 -11.84 3.82 3.81
N LEU A 57 -11.74 2.84 4.71
CA LEU A 57 -11.14 1.56 4.37
C LEU A 57 -12.07 0.82 3.40
N GLU A 58 -11.51 0.38 2.28
CA GLU A 58 -12.25 -0.41 1.28
C GLU A 58 -11.95 -1.88 1.43
N ARG A 59 -10.71 -2.21 1.82
CA ARG A 59 -10.25 -3.59 1.91
C ARG A 59 -9.05 -3.72 2.84
N LEU A 60 -9.03 -4.83 3.58
CA LEU A 60 -7.87 -5.33 4.31
C LEU A 60 -7.36 -6.61 3.63
N GLU A 61 -6.07 -6.68 3.34
CA GLU A 61 -5.42 -7.90 2.87
C GLU A 61 -4.42 -8.36 3.95
N LEU A 62 -4.69 -9.53 4.54
CA LEU A 62 -3.79 -10.17 5.51
C LEU A 62 -2.86 -11.09 4.74
N ALA A 63 -1.56 -10.84 4.77
CA ALA A 63 -0.61 -11.63 4.00
C ALA A 63 0.66 -11.94 4.80
N ARG A 64 1.56 -12.73 4.19
CA ARG A 64 2.94 -12.89 4.66
C ARG A 64 3.89 -12.36 3.60
N GLU A 65 4.89 -11.59 4.03
CA GLU A 65 5.94 -11.09 3.16
C GLU A 65 7.32 -11.55 3.63
N SER A 66 8.19 -11.86 2.68
CA SER A 66 9.59 -12.18 2.94
C SER A 66 10.42 -10.91 3.09
N VAL A 67 10.99 -10.69 4.28
CA VAL A 67 11.85 -9.55 4.58
C VAL A 67 13.28 -10.01 4.75
N ARG A 68 14.19 -9.42 3.97
CA ARG A 68 15.63 -9.64 4.11
C ARG A 68 16.14 -8.88 5.34
N LYS A 69 16.59 -9.63 6.34
CA LYS A 69 17.41 -9.15 7.45
C LYS A 69 18.89 -9.37 7.10
N LEU A 70 19.78 -8.73 7.86
CA LEU A 70 21.22 -8.69 7.58
C LEU A 70 21.84 -10.06 7.25
N LEU A 71 21.38 -11.14 7.91
CA LEU A 71 21.94 -12.49 7.77
C LEU A 71 20.92 -13.56 7.33
N ARG A 72 19.64 -13.22 7.16
CA ARG A 72 18.58 -14.19 6.83
C ARG A 72 17.37 -13.52 6.21
N THR A 73 16.59 -14.28 5.46
CA THR A 73 15.23 -13.89 5.08
C THR A 73 14.25 -14.47 6.10
N VAL A 74 13.32 -13.65 6.58
CA VAL A 74 12.26 -14.08 7.50
C VAL A 74 10.90 -13.73 6.89
N GLU A 75 9.92 -14.60 7.08
CA GLU A 75 8.53 -14.29 6.75
C GLU A 75 7.91 -13.51 7.91
N VAL A 76 7.25 -12.40 7.59
CA VAL A 76 6.56 -11.54 8.54
C VAL A 76 5.11 -11.40 8.14
N LYS A 77 4.22 -11.27 9.12
CA LYS A 77 2.82 -10.97 8.85
C LYS A 77 2.69 -9.52 8.40
N VAL A 78 1.83 -9.28 7.43
CA VAL A 78 1.49 -7.93 6.99
C VAL A 78 -0.02 -7.74 6.89
N ILE A 79 -0.47 -6.52 7.16
CA ILE A 79 -1.81 -6.03 6.85
C ILE A 79 -1.65 -4.95 5.80
N LYS A 80 -2.25 -5.14 4.63
CA LYS A 80 -2.33 -4.10 3.60
C LYS A 80 -3.68 -3.42 3.67
N LEU A 81 -3.66 -2.10 3.79
CA LEU A 81 -4.83 -1.26 3.86
C LEU A 81 -5.04 -0.58 2.51
N HIS A 82 -6.19 -0.86 1.89
CA HIS A 82 -6.67 -0.14 0.73
C HIS A 82 -7.68 0.92 1.21
N VAL A 83 -7.39 2.18 0.90
CA VAL A 83 -8.15 3.33 1.39
C VAL A 83 -8.76 4.07 0.21
N ARG A 84 -10.06 4.33 0.28
CA ARG A 84 -10.81 5.09 -0.72
C ARG A 84 -10.16 6.45 -0.96
N GLY A 85 -9.86 6.73 -2.22
CA GLY A 85 -9.22 7.99 -2.62
C GLY A 85 -7.73 8.07 -2.34
N MET A 86 -7.09 6.98 -1.90
CA MET A 86 -5.63 6.84 -1.87
C MET A 86 -5.19 5.81 -2.91
N GLU A 87 -4.32 6.24 -3.82
CA GLU A 87 -3.74 5.33 -4.82
C GLU A 87 -2.71 4.37 -4.22
N ASN A 88 -2.07 4.79 -3.13
CA ASN A 88 -1.04 4.03 -2.45
C ASN A 88 -1.65 3.12 -1.39
N THR A 89 -1.13 1.89 -1.32
CA THR A 89 -1.50 0.93 -0.27
C THR A 89 -0.63 1.16 0.96
N VAL A 90 -1.24 1.20 2.13
CA VAL A 90 -0.51 1.25 3.40
C VAL A 90 -0.20 -0.17 3.86
N VAL A 91 1.02 -0.42 4.34
CA VAL A 91 1.45 -1.73 4.83
C VAL A 91 1.86 -1.61 6.29
N ILE A 92 1.17 -2.38 7.15
CA ILE A 92 1.53 -2.58 8.56
C ILE A 92 2.22 -3.94 8.65
N ALA A 93 3.46 -3.99 9.12
CA ALA A 93 4.25 -5.23 9.18
C ALA A 93 4.63 -5.60 10.62
N SER A 94 4.59 -6.90 10.94
CA SER A 94 4.83 -7.39 12.31
C SER A 94 6.27 -7.21 12.79
N ASP A 95 7.22 -6.97 11.90
CA ASP A 95 8.61 -6.68 12.25
C ASP A 95 8.91 -5.18 12.36
N LYS A 96 7.90 -4.33 12.14
CA LYS A 96 7.98 -2.87 12.20
C LYS A 96 7.11 -2.28 13.31
N VAL A 97 5.97 -2.89 13.60
CA VAL A 97 5.01 -2.41 14.61
C VAL A 97 4.99 -3.37 15.80
N GLY A 98 5.25 -2.85 17.00
CA GLY A 98 5.41 -3.65 18.22
C GLY A 98 4.15 -4.41 18.62
N ASP A 99 2.99 -3.74 18.62
CA ASP A 99 1.70 -4.31 19.04
C ASP A 99 0.90 -4.88 17.85
N TYR A 100 1.59 -5.52 16.90
CA TYR A 100 0.99 -5.97 15.64
C TYR A 100 -0.24 -6.87 15.83
N ASP A 101 -0.16 -7.87 16.72
CA ASP A 101 -1.28 -8.81 16.91
C ASP A 101 -2.52 -8.09 17.48
N TYR A 102 -2.34 -7.08 18.35
CA TYR A 102 -3.42 -6.24 18.83
C TYR A 102 -4.03 -5.40 17.68
N VAL A 103 -3.18 -4.79 16.86
CA VAL A 103 -3.59 -4.02 15.68
C VAL A 103 -4.41 -4.88 14.71
N GLU A 104 -3.94 -6.10 14.41
CA GLU A 104 -4.65 -7.03 13.53
C GLU A 104 -6.04 -7.36 14.07
N GLN A 105 -6.14 -7.71 15.35
CA GLN A 105 -7.42 -8.06 15.97
C GLN A 105 -8.38 -6.86 16.02
N TYR A 106 -7.85 -5.67 16.28
CA TYR A 106 -8.66 -4.45 16.27
C TYR A 106 -9.18 -4.14 14.86
N LEU A 107 -8.31 -4.18 13.84
CA LEU A 107 -8.71 -3.91 12.46
C LEU A 107 -9.70 -4.95 11.92
N LYS A 108 -9.63 -6.21 12.37
CA LYS A 108 -10.67 -7.23 12.08
C LYS A 108 -12.03 -6.84 12.65
N LYS A 109 -12.09 -6.34 13.89
CA LYS A 109 -13.34 -5.86 14.50
C LYS A 109 -13.89 -4.62 13.78
N ILE A 110 -13.00 -3.73 13.35
CA ILE A 110 -13.37 -2.58 12.52
C ILE A 110 -13.92 -3.04 11.17
N ALA A 111 -13.28 -4.03 10.53
CA ALA A 111 -13.75 -4.57 9.27
C ALA A 111 -15.15 -5.17 9.38
N GLU A 112 -15.43 -5.91 10.44
CA GLU A 112 -16.78 -6.39 10.75
C GLU A 112 -17.77 -5.23 10.92
N LYS A 113 -17.42 -4.21 11.71
CA LYS A 113 -18.29 -3.06 12.00
C LYS A 113 -18.64 -2.23 10.75
N TYR A 114 -17.71 -2.09 9.81
CA TYR A 114 -17.87 -1.25 8.62
C TYR A 114 -18.07 -2.07 7.33
N GLU A 115 -18.30 -3.38 7.45
CA GLU A 115 -18.48 -4.31 6.33
C GLU A 115 -17.33 -4.25 5.30
N ILE A 116 -16.10 -4.08 5.79
CA ILE A 116 -14.89 -4.01 4.96
C ILE A 116 -14.46 -5.43 4.57
N THR A 117 -14.18 -5.64 3.29
CA THR A 117 -13.67 -6.92 2.78
C THR A 117 -12.32 -7.27 3.40
N VAL A 118 -12.19 -8.49 3.93
CA VAL A 118 -10.93 -9.04 4.45
C VAL A 118 -10.47 -10.20 3.56
N GLU A 119 -9.31 -10.05 2.93
CA GLU A 119 -8.63 -11.07 2.13
C GLU A 119 -7.48 -11.72 2.93
N GLN A 120 -7.12 -12.96 2.58
CA GLN A 120 -6.08 -13.79 3.22
C GLN A 120 -5.03 -14.26 2.21
#